data_AF-A0AAP6W732-F1
#
_entry.id   AF-A0AAP6W732-F1
#
_cell.length_a   1.000
_cell.length_b   1.000
_cell.length_c   1.000
_cell.angle_alpha   90.00
_cell.angle_beta   90.00
_cell.angle_gamma   90.00
#
_symmetry.space_group_name_H-M   'P 1'
#
loop_
_entity.id
_entity.type
_entity.pdbx_description
1 polymer ?
#
loop_
_entity_poly.entity_id
_entity_poly.type
_entity_poly.pdbx_seq_one_letter_code
_entity_poly.pdbx_strand_id
1 'polypeptide(L)' 'MLQKFRIAKEKSKLKLNLLKHANSNLETRNNPELLRAVAELL' A
#
# COMPACT_ATOMS: atom_id res chain seq x y z
N MET A 1 30.94 7.06 5.35
CA MET A 1 29.93 7.62 4.42
C MET A 1 29.10 6.54 3.72
N LEU A 2 29.72 5.51 3.14
CA LEU A 2 29.06 4.37 2.45
C LEU A 2 27.97 3.63 3.25
N GLN A 3 28.15 3.42 4.57
CA GLN A 3 27.12 2.77 5.39
C GLN A 3 25.83 3.60 5.48
N LYS A 4 25.94 4.93 5.60
CA LYS A 4 24.76 5.82 5.66
C LYS A 4 23.95 5.76 4.36
N PHE A 5 24.62 5.68 3.21
CA PHE A 5 23.97 5.48 1.91
C PHE A 5 23.28 4.11 1.79
N ARG A 6 23.90 3.03 2.28
CA ARG A 6 23.25 1.71 2.33
C ARG A 6 21.97 1.72 3.18
N ILE A 7 22.02 2.33 4.36
CA ILE A 7 20.86 2.43 5.27
C ILE A 7 19.73 3.25 4.64
N ALA A 8 20.05 4.37 4.00
CA ALA A 8 19.05 5.19 3.31
C ALA A 8 18.39 4.43 2.14
N LYS A 9 19.16 3.67 1.37
CA LYS A 9 18.65 2.84 0.27
C LYS A 9 17.70 1.74 0.76
N GLU A 10 18.08 1.01 1.80
CA GLU A 10 17.22 -0.04 2.38
C GLU A 10 15.94 0.55 2.99
N LYS A 11 16.03 1.70 3.68
CA LYS A 11 14.85 2.41 4.20
C LYS A 11 13.90 2.85 3.08
N SER A 12 14.44 3.31 1.95
CA SER A 12 13.65 3.70 0.78
C SER A 12 12.93 2.49 0.15
N LYS A 13 13.62 1.35 0.04
CA LYS A 13 13.05 0.10 -0.46
C LYS A 13 11.92 -0.42 0.43
N LEU A 14 12.10 -0.36 1.75
CA LEU A 14 11.06 -0.73 2.72
C LEU A 14 9.82 0.17 2.60
N LYS A 15 10.01 1.49 2.49
CA LYS A 15 8.91 2.44 2.28
C LYS A 15 8.15 2.16 0.98
N LEU A 16 8.85 1.87 -0.12
CA LEU A 16 8.22 1.56 -1.40
C LEU A 16 7.40 0.26 -1.31
N ASN A 17 7.93 -0.77 -0.65
CA ASN A 17 7.21 -2.03 -0.46
C ASN A 17 5.95 -1.85 0.39
N LEU A 18 6.03 -1.05 1.46
CA LEU A 18 4.87 -0.67 2.29
C LEU A 18 3.80 0.05 1.46
N LEU A 19 4.20 1.01 0.62
CA LEU A 19 3.27 1.72 -0.26
C LEU A 19 2.61 0.80 -1.29
N LYS A 20 3.37 -0.11 -1.90
CA LYS A 20 2.83 -1.12 -2.83
C LYS A 20 1.83 -2.04 -2.16
N HIS A 21 2.14 -2.51 -0.95
CA HIS A 21 1.24 -3.38 -0.20
C HIS A 21 -0.03 -2.65 0.22
N ALA A 22 0.08 -1.40 0.68
CA ALA A 22 -1.07 -0.57 0.97
C ALA A 22 -1.94 -0.32 -0.27
N ASN A 23 -1.34 -0.05 -1.43
CA ASN A 23 -2.07 0.15 -2.68
C ASN A 23 -2.79 -1.13 -3.13
N SER A 24 -2.11 -2.28 -3.09
CA SER A 24 -2.73 -3.56 -3.43
C SER A 24 -3.86 -3.94 -2.46
N ASN A 25 -3.73 -3.64 -1.17
CA ASN A 25 -4.81 -3.81 -0.21
C ASN A 25 -5.97 -2.83 -0.43
N LEU A 26 -5.71 -1.62 -0.91
CA LEU A 26 -6.76 -0.66 -1.29
C LEU A 26 -7.48 -1.10 -2.56
N GLU A 27 -6.77 -1.59 -3.57
CA GLU A 27 -7.37 -2.15 -4.80
C GLU A 27 -8.24 -3.36 -4.50
N THR A 28 -7.82 -4.24 -3.59
CA THR A 28 -8.61 -5.41 -3.18
C THR A 28 -9.76 -5.07 -2.23
N ARG A 29 -9.63 -4.02 -1.40
CA ARG A 29 -10.72 -3.54 -0.53
C ARG A 29 -11.73 -2.65 -1.25
N ASN A 30 -11.34 -1.97 -2.32
CA ASN A 30 -12.26 -1.35 -3.27
C ASN A 30 -12.89 -2.43 -4.16
N ASN A 31 -13.41 -3.50 -3.54
CA ASN A 31 -14.30 -4.41 -4.24
C ASN A 31 -15.56 -3.62 -4.59
N PRO A 32 -15.78 -3.30 -5.88
CA PRO A 32 -16.89 -2.45 -6.29
C PRO A 32 -18.23 -3.11 -5.96
N GLU A 33 -18.30 -4.44 -5.88
CA GLU A 33 -19.52 -5.15 -5.49
C GLU A 33 -19.81 -5.00 -3.99
N LEU A 34 -18.78 -4.99 -3.14
CA LEU A 34 -18.96 -4.74 -1.70
C LEU A 34 -19.39 -3.29 -1.46
N LEU A 35 -18.76 -2.32 -2.13
CA LEU A 35 -19.14 -0.92 -2.05
C LEU A 35 -20.57 -0.69 -2.56
N ARG A 36 -20.96 -1.39 -3.64
CA ARG A 36 -22.32 -1.36 -4.17
C ARG A 36 -23.33 -1.98 -3.21
N ALA A 37 -23.02 -3.13 -2.62
CA ALA A 37 -23.90 -3.77 -1.63
C ALA A 37 -24.10 -2.91 -0.38
N VAL A 38 -23.06 -2.21 0.08
CA VAL A 38 -23.17 -1.25 1.19
C VAL A 38 -23.99 -0.02 0.80
N ALA A 39 -23.83 0.50 -0.43
CA ALA A 39 -24.60 1.64 -0.91
C ALA A 39 -26.08 1.33 -1.17
N GLU A 40 -26.41 0.09 -1.53
CA GLU A 40 -27.81 -0.37 -1.67
C GLU A 40 -28.48 -0.66 -0.31
N LEU A 41 -27.68 -0.85 0.75
CA LEU A 41 -28.15 -1.10 2.12
C LEU A 41 -28.42 0.17 2.93
N LEU A 42 -27.72 1.27 2.63
CA LEU A 42 -27.89 2.59 3.25
C LEU A 42 -29.00 3.39 2.57
#